data_AF-A0A9X1SS00-F1
#
_entry.id   AF-A0A9X1SS00-F1
#
_cell.length_a   1.000
_cell.length_b   1.000
_cell.length_c   1.000
_cell.angle_alpha   90.00
_cell.angle_beta   90.00
_cell.angle_gamma   90.00
#
_symmetry.space_group_name_H-M   'P 1'
#
loop_
_entity.id
_entity.type
_entity.pdbx_description
1 polymer ?
#
loop_
_entity_poly.entity_id
_entity_poly.type
_entity_poly.pdbx_seq_one_letter_code
_entity_poly.pdbx_strand_id
1 'polypeptide(L)'
;MNKRVDHPISPLVAPGTVEARLGVLRHSDAGAHKAQPFPHLRIDQALDTADYQALTASFPPLEHFRPDAATLNNRVLRLSASQVIAEEGFSTQWKAFME
;
A
#
# COMPACT_ATOMS: atom_id res chain seq x y z
N MET A 1 22.56 -47.21 -18.23
CA MET A 1 23.46 -46.65 -17.19
C MET A 1 23.31 -45.14 -17.21
N ASN A 2 22.44 -44.57 -16.35
CA ASN A 2 22.21 -43.12 -16.30
C ASN A 2 23.09 -42.48 -15.22
N LYS A 3 24.00 -41.58 -15.64
CA LYS A 3 24.82 -40.76 -14.74
C LYS A 3 23.93 -39.67 -14.13
N ARG A 4 23.75 -39.67 -12.81
CA ARG A 4 23.23 -38.52 -12.07
C ARG A 4 24.35 -37.47 -12.01
N VAL A 5 24.05 -36.26 -12.48
CA VAL A 5 24.95 -35.12 -12.35
C VAL A 5 24.40 -34.25 -11.22
N ASP A 6 24.94 -34.46 -10.02
CA ASP A 6 24.74 -33.58 -8.88
C ASP A 6 25.30 -32.19 -9.22
N HIS A 7 24.40 -31.25 -9.51
CA HIS A 7 24.75 -29.83 -9.53
C HIS A 7 24.50 -29.27 -8.13
N PRO A 8 25.49 -28.62 -7.49
CA PRO A 8 25.26 -27.96 -6.21
C PRO A 8 24.27 -26.81 -6.41
N ILE A 9 23.18 -26.85 -5.64
CA ILE A 9 22.24 -25.73 -5.55
C ILE A 9 23.01 -24.57 -4.92
N SER A 10 23.37 -23.57 -5.73
CA SER A 10 23.87 -22.29 -5.25
C SER A 10 22.91 -21.73 -4.21
N PRO A 11 23.40 -21.16 -3.10
CA PRO A 11 22.54 -20.63 -2.05
C PRO A 11 21.62 -19.57 -2.65
N LEU A 12 20.32 -19.73 -2.40
CA LEU A 12 19.33 -18.69 -2.64
C LEU A 12 19.89 -17.39 -2.06
N VAL A 13 20.11 -16.43 -2.96
CA VAL A 13 20.21 -15.02 -2.59
C VAL A 13 19.04 -14.76 -1.67
N ALA A 14 19.32 -14.47 -0.39
CA ALA A 14 18.29 -14.04 0.53
C ALA A 14 17.55 -12.89 -0.16
N PRO A 15 16.23 -13.02 -0.42
CA PRO A 15 15.50 -11.88 -0.92
C PRO A 15 15.68 -10.81 0.15
N GLY A 16 16.40 -9.75 -0.22
CA GLY A 16 16.52 -8.57 0.60
C GLY A 16 15.11 -8.23 1.00
N THR A 17 14.85 -8.35 2.30
CA THR A 17 13.56 -8.11 2.91
C THR A 17 13.24 -6.64 2.68
N VAL A 18 12.67 -6.31 1.53
CA VAL A 18 11.72 -5.22 1.45
C VAL A 18 10.50 -5.79 2.16
N GLU A 19 10.59 -5.79 3.50
CA GLU A 19 9.46 -6.07 4.35
C GLU A 19 8.39 -5.09 3.87
N ALA A 20 7.27 -5.60 3.39
CA ALA A 20 6.06 -4.83 3.24
C ALA A 20 5.62 -4.41 4.66
N ARG A 21 6.35 -3.45 5.26
CA ARG A 21 6.19 -2.92 6.62
C ARG A 21 4.92 -2.09 6.77
N LEU A 22 4.02 -2.14 5.80
CA LEU A 22 2.94 -1.18 5.67
C LEU A 22 1.61 -1.86 5.34
N GLY A 23 1.55 -3.19 5.35
CA GLY A 23 0.31 -3.93 5.10
C GLY A 23 -0.69 -3.84 6.26
N VAL A 24 -1.86 -3.27 6.01
CA VAL A 24 -2.95 -3.07 6.99
C VAL A 24 -3.42 -4.37 7.66
N LEU A 25 -3.31 -5.50 6.96
CA LEU A 25 -3.74 -6.82 7.45
C LEU A 25 -2.92 -7.31 8.65
N ARG A 26 -1.73 -6.75 8.90
CA ARG A 26 -0.95 -7.10 10.11
C ARG A 26 -1.63 -6.66 11.41
N HIS A 27 -2.57 -5.72 11.33
CA HIS A 27 -3.32 -5.21 12.47
C HIS A 27 -4.70 -5.87 12.63
N SER A 28 -5.05 -6.87 11.81
CA SER A 28 -6.34 -7.55 11.93
C SER A 28 -6.33 -8.58 13.06
N ASP A 29 -7.35 -8.53 13.92
CA ASP A 29 -7.65 -9.58 14.89
C ASP A 29 -9.04 -10.21 14.60
N ALA A 30 -9.40 -11.25 15.34
CA ALA A 30 -10.71 -11.91 15.20
C ALA A 30 -11.89 -10.96 15.50
N GLY A 31 -11.68 -9.88 16.27
CA GLY A 31 -12.67 -8.86 16.60
C GLY A 31 -12.88 -7.81 15.51
N ALA A 32 -12.01 -7.78 14.50
CA ALA A 32 -12.12 -6.90 13.34
C ALA A 32 -13.31 -7.28 12.43
N HIS A 33 -13.76 -8.54 12.46
CA HIS A 33 -14.96 -8.94 11.72
C HIS A 33 -16.22 -8.41 12.42
N LYS A 34 -16.96 -7.54 11.75
CA LYS A 34 -18.25 -7.01 12.19
C LYS A 34 -19.36 -7.62 11.35
N ALA A 35 -20.38 -8.17 12.01
CA ALA A 35 -21.53 -8.77 11.33
C ALA A 35 -22.67 -7.77 11.05
N GLN A 36 -22.64 -6.59 11.66
CA GLN A 36 -23.69 -5.56 11.55
C GLN A 36 -23.10 -4.21 11.13
N PRO A 37 -23.82 -3.41 10.31
CA PRO A 37 -25.14 -3.70 9.72
C PRO A 37 -25.10 -4.74 8.58
N PHE A 38 -23.92 -5.06 8.07
CA PHE A 38 -23.64 -6.15 7.14
C PHE A 38 -22.23 -6.69 7.44
N PRO A 39 -21.89 -7.93 7.03
CA PRO A 39 -20.57 -8.49 7.24
C PRO A 39 -19.48 -7.61 6.59
N HIS A 40 -18.58 -7.06 7.41
CA HIS A 40 -17.43 -6.29 6.95
C HIS A 40 -16.24 -6.46 7.90
N LEU A 41 -15.04 -6.22 7.39
CA LEU A 41 -13.83 -6.15 8.19
C LEU A 41 -13.60 -4.68 8.57
N ARG A 42 -13.52 -4.40 9.87
CA ARG A 42 -13.13 -3.10 10.42
C ARG A 42 -11.86 -3.28 11.24
N ILE A 43 -10.77 -2.73 10.72
CA ILE A 43 -9.49 -2.69 11.42
C ILE A 43 -9.34 -1.27 11.96
N ASP A 44 -9.54 -1.12 13.27
CA ASP A 44 -9.19 0.11 13.96
C ASP A 44 -7.65 0.18 14.08
N GLN A 45 -7.05 1.36 13.91
CA GLN A 45 -5.59 1.53 13.90
C GLN A 45 -4.87 0.64 12.87
N ALA A 46 -5.40 0.62 11.65
CA ALA A 46 -4.85 -0.08 10.47
C ALA A 46 -3.38 0.24 10.13
N LEU A 47 -2.84 1.33 10.68
CA LEU A 47 -1.46 1.77 10.52
C LEU A 47 -0.97 2.31 11.86
N ASP A 48 0.32 2.15 12.12
CA ASP A 48 0.98 2.86 13.21
C ASP A 48 0.90 4.38 12.95
N THR A 49 0.77 5.16 14.02
CA THR A 49 0.59 6.62 13.92
C THR A 49 1.70 7.29 13.09
N ALA A 50 2.94 6.83 13.23
CA ALA A 50 4.08 7.37 12.47
C ALA A 50 3.96 7.06 10.97
N ASP A 51 3.58 5.83 10.61
CA ASP A 51 3.39 5.41 9.23
C ASP A 51 2.23 6.18 8.58
N TYR A 52 1.12 6.35 9.31
CA TYR A 52 -0.01 7.14 8.87
C TYR A 52 0.38 8.61 8.62
N GLN A 53 1.14 9.21 9.53
CA GLN A 53 1.61 10.59 9.39
C GLN A 53 2.56 10.74 8.19
N ALA A 54 3.47 9.79 7.98
CA ALA A 54 4.39 9.79 6.84
C ALA A 54 3.63 9.67 5.49
N LEU A 55 2.65 8.77 5.41
CA LEU A 55 1.82 8.62 4.21
C LEU A 55 0.97 9.87 3.96
N THR A 56 0.38 10.45 5.00
CA THR A 56 -0.43 11.67 4.89
C THR A 56 0.42 12.85 4.41
N ALA A 57 1.62 13.03 4.96
CA ALA A 57 2.51 14.13 4.62
C ALA A 57 3.12 14.01 3.22
N SER A 58 3.18 12.80 2.66
CA SER A 58 3.80 12.55 1.35
C SER A 58 2.81 12.42 0.20
N PHE A 59 1.50 12.43 0.46
CA PHE A 59 0.54 12.41 -0.63
C PHE A 59 0.57 13.75 -1.40
N PRO A 60 0.60 13.74 -2.75
CA PRO A 60 0.68 14.97 -3.53
C PRO A 60 -0.55 15.87 -3.30
N PRO A 61 -0.40 17.21 -3.38
CA PRO A 61 -1.54 18.12 -3.40
C PRO A 61 -2.52 17.76 -4.52
N LEU A 62 -3.82 17.97 -4.31
CA LEU A 62 -4.83 17.58 -5.29
C LEU A 62 -4.72 18.38 -6.60
N GLU A 63 -4.12 19.56 -6.54
CA GLU A 63 -3.87 20.47 -7.65
C GLU A 63 -2.94 19.85 -8.70
N HIS A 64 -2.11 18.89 -8.30
CA HIS A 64 -1.25 18.13 -9.21
C HIS A 64 -2.09 17.28 -10.18
N PHE A 65 -3.21 16.71 -9.71
CA PHE A 65 -4.09 15.88 -10.53
C PHE A 65 -5.17 16.71 -11.25
N ARG A 66 -5.55 17.85 -10.68
CA ARG A 66 -6.53 18.77 -11.29
C ARG A 66 -6.28 20.22 -10.85
N PRO A 67 -5.92 21.15 -11.75
CA PRO A 67 -5.58 22.53 -11.38
C PRO A 67 -6.67 23.30 -10.62
N ASP A 68 -7.95 22.95 -10.79
CA ASP A 68 -9.10 23.56 -10.10
C ASP A 68 -9.53 22.80 -8.83
N ALA A 69 -8.78 21.76 -8.42
CA ALA A 69 -9.15 20.88 -7.31
C ALA A 69 -9.40 21.62 -6.00
N ALA A 70 -8.59 22.63 -5.68
CA ALA A 70 -8.75 23.47 -4.49
C ALA A 70 -10.14 24.14 -4.39
N THR A 71 -10.79 24.38 -5.52
CA THR A 71 -12.09 25.07 -5.60
C THR A 71 -13.28 24.11 -5.52
N LEU A 72 -13.02 22.80 -5.51
CA LEU A 72 -14.04 21.77 -5.47
C LEU A 72 -14.52 21.53 -4.05
N ASN A 73 -15.48 22.33 -3.63
CA ASN A 73 -16.22 22.03 -2.41
C ASN A 73 -17.00 20.72 -2.57
N ASN A 74 -16.59 19.68 -1.85
CA ASN A 74 -17.25 18.37 -1.74
C ASN A 74 -17.47 17.60 -3.05
N ARG A 75 -16.73 17.88 -4.12
CA ARG A 75 -16.79 17.06 -5.35
C ARG A 75 -15.74 15.97 -5.30
N VAL A 76 -16.20 14.73 -5.46
CA VAL A 76 -15.32 13.56 -5.57
C VAL A 76 -14.51 13.68 -6.87
N LEU A 77 -13.18 13.78 -6.73
CA LEU A 77 -12.26 13.62 -7.84
C LEU A 77 -12.25 12.15 -8.24
N ARG A 78 -12.84 11.83 -9.39
CA ARG A 78 -12.77 10.48 -9.97
C ARG A 78 -11.44 10.33 -10.70
N LEU A 79 -10.43 9.89 -9.96
CA LEU A 79 -9.12 9.53 -10.48
C LEU A 79 -8.96 8.02 -10.47
N SER A 80 -8.45 7.44 -11.54
CA SER A 80 -8.04 6.04 -11.53
C SER A 80 -6.75 5.88 -10.71
N ALA A 81 -6.60 4.76 -10.01
CA ALA A 81 -5.37 4.48 -9.27
C ALA A 81 -4.13 4.52 -10.18
N SER A 82 -4.25 4.06 -11.42
CA SER A 82 -3.18 4.12 -12.43
C SER A 82 -2.76 5.55 -12.77
N GLN A 83 -3.70 6.49 -12.86
CA GLN A 83 -3.37 7.91 -13.08
C GLN A 83 -2.62 8.47 -11.87
N VAL A 84 -3.09 8.16 -10.66
CA VAL A 84 -2.48 8.67 -9.43
C VAL A 84 -1.03 8.20 -9.28
N ILE A 85 -0.76 6.92 -9.57
CA ILE A 85 0.58 6.32 -9.47
C ILE A 85 1.54 6.86 -10.53
N ALA A 86 1.01 7.26 -11.70
CA ALA A 86 1.81 7.75 -12.82
C ALA A 86 2.23 9.22 -12.67
N GLU A 87 1.64 9.97 -11.73
CA GLU A 87 1.99 11.37 -11.53
C GLU A 87 3.45 11.57 -11.11
N GLU A 88 4.05 12.62 -11.67
CA GLU A 88 5.41 13.02 -11.32
C GLU A 88 5.46 13.47 -9.85
N GLY A 89 6.34 12.85 -9.07
CA GLY A 89 6.41 13.08 -7.64
C GLY A 89 5.48 12.22 -6.78
N PHE A 90 4.79 11.22 -7.36
CA PHE A 90 4.04 10.25 -6.55
C PHE A 90 4.97 9.55 -5.54
N SER A 91 4.62 9.66 -4.26
CA SER A 91 5.48 9.32 -3.13
C SER A 91 5.96 7.88 -3.14
N THR A 92 7.26 7.69 -2.92
CA THR A 92 7.88 6.38 -2.76
C THR A 92 7.33 5.62 -1.55
N GLN A 93 6.87 6.32 -0.52
CA GLN A 93 6.23 5.72 0.66
C GLN A 93 4.86 5.15 0.30
N TRP A 94 4.10 5.85 -0.54
CA TRP A 94 2.84 5.33 -1.06
C TRP A 94 3.04 4.13 -1.98
N LYS A 95 4.08 4.13 -2.82
CA LYS A 95 4.45 2.95 -3.62
C LYS A 95 4.77 1.75 -2.74
N ALA A 96 5.61 1.93 -1.72
CA ALA A 96 5.98 0.87 -0.77
C ALA A 96 4.81 0.37 0.10
N PHE A 97 3.76 1.19 0.33
CA PHE A 97 2.53 0.76 1.01
C PHE A 97 1.67 -0.17 0.14
N MET A 98 1.73 -0.02 -1.19
CA MET A 98 0.88 -0.77 -2.14
C MET A 98 1.53 -2.05 -2.68
N GLU A 99 2.84 -2.22 -2.51
CA GLU A 99 3.59 -3.44 -2.84
C GLU A 99 3.50 -4.50 -1.73
#